data_AF-A0A3D4QPY3-F1
#
_entry.id   AF-A0A3D4QPY3-F1
#
_cell.length_a   1.000
_cell.length_b   1.000
_cell.length_c   1.000
_cell.angle_alpha   90.00
_cell.angle_beta   90.00
_cell.angle_gamma   90.00
#
_symmetry.space_group_name_H-M   'P 1'
#
loop_
_entity.id
_entity.type
_entity.pdbx_description
1 polymer ?
#
loop_
_entity_poly.entity_id
_entity_poly.type
_entity_poly.pdbx_seq_one_letter_code
_entity_poly.pdbx_strand_id
1 'polypeptide(L)'
;SEVYFKETKGSSDKLSSEAQIANAIGQVVEVQSPAYAIRINGNTICYVQTFKETEQLTAAIKKPFIDEIASSGAQLQKIGFNEDVQFTPVTVNFKEIVSVQEALKLLQQNIEGVVEHIATCNDTFWDLAEANNMDVDEIQALNPEINPRKIKKGDVIVLSLEKKLLNIITEETQTYEDAIPFEVEERDDDTLLRGKTKKVQEGRNGNKEVQVLIVRENSRETKREIIKETVLNEPVNEIVAVGTKKPAPTPKPTKAPSRSGSSKATPAPSKKPDYGSVTGEDIVAYAKTLLGKKYVRG
;
A
#
# COMPACT_ATOMS: atom_id res chain seq x y z
N SER A 1 16.78 -28.02 46.73
CA SER A 1 17.97 -27.41 47.35
C SER A 1 17.99 -27.70 48.84
N GLU A 2 19.12 -28.09 49.41
CA GLU A 2 19.27 -28.32 50.85
C GLU A 2 19.89 -27.09 51.50
N VAL A 3 19.20 -26.51 52.49
CA VAL A 3 19.69 -25.35 53.25
C VAL A 3 20.36 -25.87 54.53
N TYR A 4 21.64 -25.54 54.71
CA TYR A 4 22.41 -25.94 55.87
C TYR A 4 22.63 -24.76 56.80
N PHE A 5 22.21 -24.93 58.06
CA PHE A 5 22.48 -23.96 59.12
C PHE A 5 23.68 -24.43 59.94
N LYS A 6 24.68 -23.57 60.13
CA LYS A 6 25.82 -23.83 61.01
C LYS A 6 25.69 -23.00 62.26
N GLU A 7 25.58 -23.66 63.41
CA GLU A 7 25.63 -22.98 64.70
C GLU A 7 27.02 -22.38 64.93
N THR A 8 27.07 -21.12 65.35
CA THR A 8 28.31 -20.43 65.70
C THR A 8 28.12 -19.66 67.00
N LYS A 9 29.19 -19.57 67.81
CA LYS A 9 29.22 -18.72 69.00
C LYS A 9 29.93 -17.41 68.66
N GLY A 10 29.23 -16.27 68.72
CA GLY A 10 29.78 -14.95 68.42
C GLY A 10 28.88 -13.80 68.87
N SER A 11 29.45 -12.58 68.96
CA SER A 11 28.69 -11.34 69.20
C SER A 11 27.66 -11.08 68.08
N SER A 12 26.60 -10.30 68.34
CA SER A 12 25.53 -9.99 67.37
C SER A 12 26.06 -9.56 66.00
N ASP A 13 27.22 -8.90 65.98
CA ASP A 13 27.86 -8.33 64.79
C ASP A 13 28.51 -9.39 63.87
N LYS A 14 28.53 -10.66 64.30
CA LYS A 14 29.05 -11.81 63.54
C LYS A 14 27.96 -12.78 63.06
N LEU A 15 26.70 -12.53 63.41
CA LEU A 15 25.55 -13.33 62.96
C LEU A 15 24.97 -12.73 61.68
N SER A 16 24.53 -13.59 60.75
CA SER A 16 23.78 -13.13 59.59
C SER A 16 22.45 -12.52 60.04
N SER A 17 22.14 -11.33 59.53
CA SER A 17 20.83 -10.71 59.79
C SER A 17 19.71 -11.51 59.14
N GLU A 18 18.47 -11.32 59.62
CA GLU A 18 17.28 -11.94 59.03
C GLU A 18 17.18 -11.65 57.52
N ALA A 19 17.48 -10.42 57.10
CA ALA A 19 17.51 -10.03 55.69
C ALA A 19 18.59 -10.79 54.90
N GLN A 20 19.76 -11.03 55.48
CA GLN A 20 20.83 -11.81 54.85
C GLN A 20 20.46 -13.29 54.70
N ILE A 21 19.81 -13.87 55.72
CA ILE A 21 19.33 -15.26 55.70
C ILE A 21 18.19 -15.40 54.68
N ALA A 22 17.21 -14.50 54.70
CA ALA A 22 16.09 -14.49 53.76
C ALA A 22 16.57 -14.34 52.31
N ASN A 23 17.56 -13.48 52.05
CA ASN A 23 18.14 -13.32 50.72
C ASN A 23 18.93 -14.57 50.29
N ALA A 24 19.73 -15.17 51.17
CA ALA A 24 20.46 -16.41 50.88
C ALA A 24 19.50 -17.58 50.58
N ILE A 25 18.41 -17.72 51.34
CA ILE A 25 17.36 -18.71 51.08
C ILE A 25 16.66 -18.40 49.76
N GLY A 26 16.26 -17.15 49.52
CA GLY A 26 15.61 -16.72 48.27
C GLY A 26 16.49 -16.87 47.02
N GLN A 27 17.81 -16.85 47.17
CA GLN A 27 18.74 -17.12 46.07
C GLN A 27 18.86 -18.61 45.75
N VAL A 28 18.77 -19.49 46.76
CA VAL A 28 19.03 -20.94 46.63
C VAL A 28 17.74 -21.76 46.42
N VAL A 29 16.59 -21.25 46.83
CA VAL A 29 15.29 -21.91 46.63
C VAL A 29 14.84 -21.70 45.19
N GLU A 30 14.91 -22.77 44.41
CA GLU A 30 14.31 -22.86 43.09
C GLU A 30 12.84 -23.24 43.23
N VAL A 31 11.97 -22.23 43.24
CA VAL A 31 10.52 -22.46 43.22
C VAL A 31 10.12 -22.75 41.78
N GLN A 32 9.78 -24.01 41.52
CA GLN A 32 9.22 -24.43 40.24
C GLN A 32 7.71 -24.19 40.25
N SER A 33 7.19 -23.52 39.21
CA SER A 33 5.78 -23.19 39.06
C SER A 33 5.28 -23.64 37.68
N PRO A 34 4.03 -24.15 37.58
CA PRO A 34 3.38 -24.31 36.29
C PRO A 34 3.22 -22.93 35.63
N ALA A 35 3.48 -22.90 34.33
CA ALA A 35 3.43 -21.72 33.47
C ALA A 35 3.09 -22.13 32.03
N TYR A 36 2.94 -21.15 31.15
CA TYR A 36 2.82 -21.33 29.71
C TYR A 36 4.01 -20.70 29.01
N ALA A 37 4.75 -21.50 28.25
CA ALA A 37 5.80 -21.02 27.38
C ALA A 37 5.18 -20.46 26.09
N ILE A 38 5.50 -19.20 25.80
CA ILE A 38 5.15 -18.54 24.54
C ILE A 38 6.28 -18.84 23.56
N ARG A 39 5.95 -19.62 22.53
CA ARG A 39 6.90 -20.01 21.49
C ARG A 39 6.51 -19.37 20.16
N ILE A 40 7.51 -18.85 19.46
CA ILE A 40 7.36 -18.29 18.12
C ILE A 40 8.30 -19.05 17.19
N ASN A 41 7.78 -19.67 16.15
CA ASN A 41 8.54 -20.50 15.21
C ASN A 41 9.39 -21.57 15.94
N GLY A 42 8.83 -22.15 17.01
CA GLY A 42 9.48 -23.16 17.86
C GLY A 42 10.39 -22.63 18.98
N ASN A 43 10.82 -21.37 18.91
CA ASN A 43 11.71 -20.74 19.90
C ASN A 43 10.93 -20.18 21.09
N THR A 44 11.33 -20.53 22.31
CA THR A 44 10.72 -19.98 23.53
C THR A 44 11.16 -18.54 23.75
N ILE A 45 10.21 -17.62 23.85
CA ILE A 45 10.48 -16.19 24.05
C ILE A 45 10.37 -15.83 25.53
N CYS A 46 9.28 -16.23 26.18
CA CYS A 46 9.03 -15.95 27.59
C CYS A 46 7.99 -16.92 28.18
N TYR A 47 7.79 -16.80 29.50
CA TYR A 47 6.83 -17.61 30.26
C TYR A 47 5.82 -16.73 30.96
N VAL A 48 4.55 -17.09 30.87
CA VAL A 48 3.45 -16.43 31.59
C VAL A 48 2.75 -17.41 32.51
N GLN A 49 2.11 -16.92 33.57
CA GLN A 49 1.63 -17.79 34.63
C GLN A 49 0.38 -18.57 34.21
N THR A 50 -0.50 -17.94 33.44
CA THR A 50 -1.82 -18.51 33.12
C THR A 50 -2.14 -18.45 31.63
N PHE A 51 -3.01 -19.37 31.16
CA PHE A 51 -3.50 -19.34 29.78
C PHE A 51 -4.28 -18.06 29.48
N LYS A 52 -5.01 -17.51 30.46
CA LYS A 52 -5.73 -16.23 30.31
C LYS A 52 -4.79 -15.07 29.97
N GLU A 53 -3.58 -15.06 30.53
CA GLU A 53 -2.57 -14.06 30.16
C GLU A 53 -2.16 -14.19 28.69
N THR A 54 -2.04 -15.42 28.15
CA THR A 54 -1.75 -15.63 26.72
C THR A 54 -2.84 -15.07 25.81
N GLU A 55 -4.11 -15.21 26.21
CA GLU A 55 -5.25 -14.62 25.48
C GLU A 55 -5.23 -13.10 25.55
N GLN A 56 -4.93 -12.53 26.73
CA GLN A 56 -4.80 -11.08 26.91
C GLN A 56 -3.68 -10.50 26.06
N LEU A 57 -2.53 -11.16 25.99
CA LEU A 57 -1.40 -10.77 25.14
C LEU A 57 -1.80 -10.76 23.68
N THR A 58 -2.39 -11.86 23.21
CA THR A 58 -2.84 -12.01 21.82
C THR A 58 -3.85 -10.93 21.44
N ALA A 59 -4.84 -10.68 22.32
CA ALA A 59 -5.84 -9.64 22.11
C ALA A 59 -5.21 -8.24 22.10
N ALA A 60 -4.29 -7.94 23.01
CA ALA A 60 -3.62 -6.65 23.08
C ALA A 60 -2.77 -6.36 21.84
N ILE A 61 -2.07 -7.36 21.30
CA ILE A 61 -1.28 -7.20 20.06
C ILE A 61 -2.19 -7.00 18.83
N LYS A 62 -3.32 -7.71 18.77
CA LYS A 62 -4.28 -7.62 17.65
C LYS A 62 -5.14 -6.35 17.69
N LYS A 63 -5.43 -5.83 18.87
CA LYS A 63 -6.32 -4.68 19.10
C LYS A 63 -6.03 -3.45 18.21
N PRO A 64 -4.79 -2.92 18.11
CA PRO A 64 -4.54 -1.73 17.29
C PRO A 64 -4.92 -1.93 15.82
N PHE A 65 -4.68 -3.12 15.26
CA PHE A 65 -5.03 -3.45 13.88
C PHE A 65 -6.55 -3.55 13.68
N ILE A 66 -7.27 -4.10 14.67
CA ILE A 66 -8.73 -4.18 14.63
C ILE A 66 -9.33 -2.76 14.68
N ASP A 67 -8.82 -1.91 15.56
CA ASP A 67 -9.30 -0.53 15.73
C ASP A 67 -9.03 0.32 14.46
N GLU A 68 -7.87 0.11 13.81
CA GLU A 68 -7.52 0.74 12.53
C GLU A 68 -8.49 0.36 11.40
N ILE A 69 -8.78 -0.94 11.26
CA ILE A 69 -9.68 -1.46 10.22
C ILE A 69 -11.12 -0.99 10.45
N ALA A 70 -11.56 -0.99 11.71
CA ALA A 70 -12.88 -0.45 12.05
C ALA A 70 -13.00 1.04 11.68
N SER A 71 -11.90 1.80 11.79
CA SER A 71 -11.86 3.23 11.46
C SER A 71 -11.83 3.50 9.95
N SER A 72 -11.34 2.56 9.13
CA SER A 72 -11.30 2.70 7.67
C SER A 72 -12.65 2.40 6.99
N GLY A 73 -13.61 1.83 7.72
CA GLY A 73 -14.88 1.36 7.17
C GLY A 73 -14.80 0.01 6.44
N ALA A 74 -13.63 -0.65 6.47
CA ALA A 74 -13.47 -2.00 5.97
C ALA A 74 -14.03 -3.04 6.97
N GLN A 75 -14.40 -4.21 6.45
CA GLN A 75 -14.92 -5.31 7.26
C GLN A 75 -13.82 -6.35 7.46
N LEU A 76 -13.37 -6.52 8.71
CA LEU A 76 -12.39 -7.54 9.07
C LEU A 76 -12.97 -8.94 8.88
N GLN A 77 -12.33 -9.75 8.03
CA GLN A 77 -12.68 -11.15 7.82
C GLN A 77 -11.84 -12.06 8.71
N LYS A 78 -10.53 -11.79 8.80
CA LYS A 78 -9.60 -12.64 9.54
C LYS A 78 -8.40 -11.83 10.05
N ILE A 79 -7.92 -12.19 11.24
CA ILE A 79 -6.71 -11.64 11.85
C ILE A 79 -5.88 -12.73 12.51
N GLY A 80 -4.60 -12.79 12.15
CA GLY A 80 -3.66 -13.80 12.62
C GLY A 80 -2.25 -13.26 12.76
N PHE A 81 -1.37 -14.11 13.25
CA PHE A 81 0.07 -13.91 13.17
C PHE A 81 0.58 -14.55 11.89
N ASN A 82 1.60 -13.96 11.27
CA ASN A 82 2.32 -14.60 10.17
C ASN A 82 3.18 -15.77 10.70
N GLU A 83 3.74 -15.59 11.90
CA GLU A 83 4.54 -16.58 12.59
C GLU A 83 3.70 -17.65 13.29
N ASP A 84 4.31 -18.82 13.51
CA ASP A 84 3.70 -19.90 14.29
C ASP A 84 3.83 -19.59 15.79
N VAL A 85 2.73 -19.10 16.38
CA VAL A 85 2.65 -18.78 17.81
C VAL A 85 1.98 -19.91 18.56
N GLN A 86 2.72 -20.53 19.48
CA GLN A 86 2.27 -21.66 20.28
C GLN A 86 2.34 -21.36 21.77
N PHE A 87 1.35 -21.82 22.52
CA PHE A 87 1.29 -21.74 23.97
C PHE A 87 1.37 -23.15 24.55
N THR A 88 2.49 -23.47 25.20
CA THR A 88 2.74 -24.83 25.71
C THR A 88 2.82 -24.82 27.24
N PRO A 89 2.04 -25.66 27.95
CA PRO A 89 2.13 -25.75 29.40
C PRO A 89 3.48 -26.37 29.80
N VAL A 90 4.20 -25.72 30.70
CA VAL A 90 5.52 -26.12 31.17
C VAL A 90 5.68 -25.82 32.66
N THR A 91 6.63 -26.49 33.32
CA THR A 91 7.04 -26.15 34.68
C THR A 91 8.39 -25.47 34.61
N VAL A 92 8.49 -24.25 35.14
CA VAL A 92 9.70 -23.40 35.09
C VAL A 92 9.97 -22.73 36.42
N ASN A 93 11.16 -22.15 36.56
CA ASN A 93 11.48 -21.38 37.76
C ASN A 93 10.58 -20.14 37.81
N PHE A 94 9.99 -19.85 38.98
CA PHE A 94 9.13 -18.69 39.19
C PHE A 94 9.81 -17.37 38.78
N LYS A 95 11.15 -17.29 38.89
CA LYS A 95 11.95 -16.12 38.47
C LYS A 95 11.96 -15.89 36.94
N GLU A 96 11.65 -16.91 36.14
CA GLU A 96 11.60 -16.83 34.68
C GLU A 96 10.21 -16.42 34.16
N ILE A 97 9.19 -16.47 35.03
CA ILE A 97 7.83 -16.04 34.68
C ILE A 97 7.81 -14.51 34.69
N VAL A 98 7.44 -13.94 33.55
CA VAL A 98 7.36 -12.48 33.36
C VAL A 98 5.93 -11.99 33.52
N SER A 99 5.77 -10.70 33.81
CA SER A 99 4.46 -10.06 33.81
C SER A 99 3.90 -9.92 32.39
N VAL A 100 2.58 -9.73 32.28
CA VAL A 100 1.91 -9.49 30.98
C VAL A 100 2.53 -8.30 30.24
N GLN A 101 2.88 -7.22 30.93
CA GLN A 101 3.47 -6.03 30.31
C GLN A 101 4.89 -6.29 29.78
N GLU A 102 5.69 -7.03 30.53
CA GLU A 102 7.03 -7.44 30.08
C GLU A 102 6.94 -8.40 28.90
N ALA A 103 6.01 -9.35 28.95
CA ALA A 103 5.75 -10.26 27.82
C ALA A 103 5.33 -9.49 26.57
N LEU A 104 4.42 -8.51 26.67
CA LEU A 104 4.07 -7.65 25.52
C LEU A 104 5.30 -6.95 24.94
N LYS A 105 6.15 -6.39 25.80
CA LYS A 105 7.37 -5.71 25.37
C LYS A 105 8.31 -6.66 24.63
N LEU A 106 8.52 -7.87 25.14
CA LEU A 106 9.35 -8.88 24.48
C LEU A 106 8.77 -9.29 23.12
N LEU A 107 7.45 -9.47 23.04
CA LEU A 107 6.75 -9.88 21.81
C LEU A 107 6.71 -8.79 20.74
N GLN A 108 6.85 -7.52 21.13
CA GLN A 108 6.87 -6.35 20.24
C GLN A 108 8.29 -5.90 19.86
N GLN A 109 9.33 -6.59 20.33
CA GLN A 109 10.70 -6.25 19.99
C GLN A 109 11.06 -6.63 18.55
N ASN A 110 12.02 -5.90 18.02
CA ASN A 110 12.76 -6.32 16.84
C ASN A 110 13.78 -7.40 17.25
N ILE A 111 14.05 -8.30 16.31
CA ILE A 111 15.08 -9.32 16.41
C ILE A 111 16.03 -9.18 15.21
N GLU A 112 17.25 -9.70 15.36
CA GLU A 112 18.18 -9.81 14.25
C GLU A 112 17.54 -10.62 13.10
N GLY A 113 17.63 -10.08 11.89
CA GLY A 113 17.09 -10.72 10.71
C GLY A 113 17.09 -9.78 9.51
N VAL A 114 17.48 -10.32 8.36
CA VAL A 114 17.55 -9.53 7.13
C VAL A 114 16.17 -9.45 6.50
N VAL A 115 15.69 -8.22 6.26
CA VAL A 115 14.53 -7.95 5.39
C VAL A 115 15.08 -7.63 4.01
N GLU A 116 14.71 -8.43 3.03
CA GLU A 116 15.22 -8.34 1.66
C GLU A 116 14.09 -8.05 0.67
N HIS A 117 14.44 -7.36 -0.42
CA HIS A 117 13.59 -7.15 -1.57
C HIS A 117 14.28 -7.67 -2.83
N ILE A 118 13.57 -8.44 -3.64
CA ILE A 118 14.09 -8.92 -4.92
C ILE A 118 13.74 -7.87 -5.98
N ALA A 119 14.77 -7.20 -6.47
CA ALA A 119 14.62 -6.11 -7.41
C ALA A 119 13.90 -6.52 -8.69
N THR A 120 13.02 -5.65 -9.16
CA THR A 120 12.39 -5.70 -10.47
C THR A 120 13.10 -4.76 -11.44
N CYS A 121 12.74 -4.78 -12.72
CA CYS A 121 13.41 -3.98 -13.75
C CYS A 121 13.19 -2.46 -13.59
N ASN A 122 12.24 -2.03 -12.77
CA ASN A 122 11.88 -0.63 -12.58
C ASN A 122 12.21 -0.11 -11.18
N ASP A 123 12.79 -0.94 -10.32
CA ASP A 123 13.03 -0.53 -8.94
C ASP A 123 14.16 0.49 -8.87
N THR A 124 13.90 1.57 -8.14
CA THR A 124 14.92 2.51 -7.71
C THR A 124 15.02 2.48 -6.19
N PHE A 125 16.19 2.82 -5.65
CA PHE A 125 16.32 2.97 -4.19
C PHE A 125 15.38 4.05 -3.64
N TRP A 126 14.99 5.03 -4.46
CA TRP A 126 14.03 6.06 -4.06
C TRP A 126 12.62 5.48 -3.87
N ASP A 127 12.14 4.67 -4.82
CA ASP A 127 10.82 4.02 -4.69
C ASP A 127 10.80 3.03 -3.51
N LEU A 128 11.91 2.31 -3.30
CA LEU A 128 12.06 1.39 -2.16
C LEU A 128 12.12 2.12 -0.82
N ALA A 129 12.83 3.25 -0.77
CA ALA A 129 12.90 4.13 0.39
C ALA A 129 11.50 4.67 0.76
N GLU A 130 10.76 5.20 -0.22
CA GLU A 130 9.40 5.71 -0.01
C GLU A 130 8.46 4.60 0.46
N ALA A 131 8.48 3.44 -0.20
CA ALA A 131 7.61 2.30 0.15
C ALA A 131 7.91 1.72 1.54
N ASN A 132 9.15 1.87 2.04
CA ASN A 132 9.58 1.35 3.33
C ASN A 132 9.73 2.43 4.41
N ASN A 133 9.46 3.69 4.09
CA ASN A 133 9.62 4.85 4.98
C ASN A 133 11.02 4.89 5.64
N MET A 134 12.06 4.74 4.81
CA MET A 134 13.48 4.77 5.20
C MET A 134 14.26 5.70 4.28
N ASP A 135 15.44 6.14 4.68
CA ASP A 135 16.25 7.02 3.85
C ASP A 135 17.01 6.23 2.76
N VAL A 136 17.16 6.83 1.58
CA VAL A 136 17.90 6.22 0.46
C VAL A 136 19.35 5.90 0.85
N ASP A 137 19.95 6.77 1.66
CA ASP A 137 21.32 6.58 2.16
C ASP A 137 21.42 5.39 3.12
N GLU A 138 20.36 5.08 3.88
CA GLU A 138 20.31 3.89 4.75
C GLU A 138 20.27 2.62 3.89
N ILE A 139 19.43 2.59 2.84
CA ILE A 139 19.41 1.48 1.88
C ILE A 139 20.79 1.32 1.23
N GLN A 140 21.43 2.41 0.81
CA GLN A 140 22.77 2.34 0.23
C GLN A 140 23.83 1.86 1.22
N ALA A 141 23.75 2.25 2.49
CA ALA A 141 24.66 1.80 3.54
C ALA A 141 24.52 0.31 3.84
N LEU A 142 23.30 -0.23 3.73
CA LEU A 142 23.03 -1.67 3.85
C LEU A 142 23.48 -2.48 2.62
N ASN A 143 23.59 -1.83 1.45
CA ASN A 143 23.94 -2.47 0.17
C ASN A 143 25.12 -1.76 -0.52
N PRO A 144 26.31 -1.70 0.10
CA PRO A 144 27.46 -0.94 -0.42
C PRO A 144 27.96 -1.45 -1.79
N GLU A 145 27.68 -2.72 -2.12
CA GLU A 145 28.01 -3.34 -3.40
C GLU A 145 27.04 -3.01 -4.53
N ILE A 146 25.83 -2.55 -4.21
CA ILE A 146 24.81 -2.24 -5.22
C ILE A 146 24.99 -0.80 -5.71
N ASN A 147 25.05 -0.63 -7.03
CA ASN A 147 25.04 0.68 -7.67
C ASN A 147 23.58 1.07 -8.00
N PRO A 148 23.02 2.13 -7.39
CA PRO A 148 21.61 2.51 -7.57
C PRO A 148 21.23 2.84 -9.01
N ARG A 149 22.19 3.21 -9.86
CA ARG A 149 21.97 3.53 -11.27
C ARG A 149 21.99 2.29 -12.18
N LYS A 150 22.30 1.11 -11.64
CA LYS A 150 22.50 -0.13 -12.40
C LYS A 150 21.83 -1.34 -11.73
N ILE A 151 20.75 -1.11 -10.98
CA ILE A 151 19.93 -2.17 -10.40
C ILE A 151 19.36 -3.04 -11.53
N LYS A 152 19.45 -4.35 -11.37
CA LYS A 152 18.94 -5.34 -12.31
C LYS A 152 17.83 -6.16 -11.64
N LYS A 153 16.94 -6.68 -12.48
CA LYS A 153 15.94 -7.65 -12.03
C LYS A 153 16.65 -8.86 -11.41
N GLY A 154 16.27 -9.20 -10.18
CA GLY A 154 16.82 -10.30 -9.41
C GLY A 154 17.93 -9.90 -8.42
N ASP A 155 18.40 -8.65 -8.44
CA ASP A 155 19.31 -8.16 -7.40
C ASP A 155 18.58 -8.21 -6.04
N VAL A 156 19.27 -8.68 -5.00
CA VAL A 156 18.72 -8.74 -3.64
C VAL A 156 19.13 -7.47 -2.92
N ILE A 157 18.15 -6.65 -2.56
CA ILE A 157 18.36 -5.38 -1.85
C ILE A 157 17.94 -5.57 -0.39
N VAL A 158 18.89 -5.45 0.51
CA VAL A 158 18.66 -5.49 1.96
C VAL A 158 18.04 -4.17 2.41
N LEU A 159 16.87 -4.24 3.04
CA LEU A 159 16.15 -3.08 3.54
C LEU A 159 16.33 -2.89 5.05
N SER A 160 16.58 -3.97 5.79
CA SER A 160 16.82 -3.91 7.23
C SER A 160 17.62 -5.13 7.70
N LEU A 161 18.44 -4.96 8.74
CA LEU A 161 19.11 -6.05 9.46
C LEU A 161 18.33 -6.51 10.71
N GLU A 162 17.20 -5.86 10.95
CA GLU A 162 16.27 -6.19 12.01
C GLU A 162 14.89 -6.47 11.42
N LYS A 163 14.24 -7.53 11.91
CA LYS A 163 12.85 -7.85 11.61
C LYS A 163 12.02 -7.82 12.90
N LYS A 164 10.72 -7.55 12.77
CA LYS A 164 9.80 -7.70 13.91
C LYS A 164 9.72 -9.17 14.31
N LEU A 165 9.66 -9.42 15.62
CA LEU A 165 9.48 -10.78 16.14
C LEU A 165 8.11 -11.37 15.74
N LEU A 166 7.09 -10.51 15.68
CA LEU A 166 5.74 -10.87 15.26
C LEU A 166 5.22 -9.91 14.20
N ASN A 167 4.62 -10.48 13.17
CA ASN A 167 3.92 -9.79 12.11
C ASN A 167 2.43 -10.17 12.15
N ILE A 168 1.56 -9.18 12.01
CA ILE A 168 0.12 -9.39 11.97
C ILE A 168 -0.35 -9.43 10.53
N ILE A 169 -1.09 -10.48 10.17
CA ILE A 169 -1.80 -10.59 8.91
C ILE A 169 -3.28 -10.31 9.14
N THR A 170 -3.83 -9.40 8.34
CA THR A 170 -5.28 -9.16 8.28
C THR A 170 -5.81 -9.44 6.88
N GLU A 171 -6.98 -10.04 6.82
CA GLU A 171 -7.79 -10.16 5.62
C GLU A 171 -9.07 -9.37 5.87
N GLU A 172 -9.35 -8.39 5.02
CA GLU A 172 -10.52 -7.53 5.14
C GLU A 172 -11.18 -7.28 3.79
N THR A 173 -12.47 -6.97 3.82
CA THR A 173 -13.24 -6.64 2.62
C THR A 173 -13.64 -5.19 2.62
N GLN A 174 -13.51 -4.55 1.47
CA GLN A 174 -13.95 -3.18 1.24
C GLN A 174 -14.85 -3.15 0.01
N THR A 175 -15.93 -2.37 0.10
CA THR A 175 -16.86 -2.14 -1.01
C THR A 175 -16.83 -0.66 -1.39
N TYR A 176 -16.73 -0.38 -2.68
CA TYR A 176 -16.81 0.97 -3.22
C TYR A 176 -17.49 0.97 -4.58
N GLU A 177 -18.04 2.13 -4.97
CA GLU A 177 -18.59 2.32 -6.32
C GLU A 177 -17.49 2.74 -7.29
N ASP A 178 -17.52 2.18 -8.49
CA ASP A 178 -16.64 2.51 -9.59
C ASP A 178 -17.45 2.84 -10.86
N ALA A 179 -16.94 3.75 -11.67
CA ALA A 179 -17.64 4.20 -12.87
C ALA A 179 -17.41 3.23 -14.03
N ILE A 180 -18.47 2.96 -14.80
CA ILE A 180 -18.36 2.24 -16.07
C ILE A 180 -18.37 3.29 -17.19
N PRO A 181 -17.25 3.50 -17.91
CA PRO A 181 -17.21 4.48 -18.99
C PRO A 181 -18.20 4.09 -20.10
N PHE A 182 -18.85 5.09 -20.70
CA PHE A 182 -19.64 4.86 -21.92
C PHE A 182 -18.76 4.81 -23.16
N GLU A 183 -19.23 4.10 -24.19
CA GLU A 183 -18.57 4.07 -25.50
C GLU A 183 -19.19 5.09 -26.46
N VAL A 184 -18.43 5.48 -27.48
CA VAL A 184 -18.90 6.37 -28.55
C VAL A 184 -19.18 5.52 -29.80
N GLU A 185 -20.43 5.52 -30.24
CA GLU A 185 -20.88 4.85 -31.45
C GLU A 185 -21.08 5.85 -32.59
N GLU A 186 -20.38 5.65 -33.70
CA GLU A 186 -20.58 6.43 -34.92
C GLU A 186 -21.66 5.79 -35.80
N ARG A 187 -22.62 6.59 -36.28
CA ARG A 187 -23.68 6.15 -37.18
C ARG A 187 -23.70 7.01 -38.44
N ASP A 188 -23.60 6.39 -39.61
CA ASP A 188 -23.67 7.14 -40.87
C ASP A 188 -25.06 7.79 -41.07
N ASP A 189 -25.06 9.04 -41.53
CA ASP A 189 -26.26 9.82 -41.86
C ASP A 189 -26.12 10.42 -43.27
N ASP A 190 -26.96 9.94 -44.19
CA ASP A 190 -26.99 10.35 -45.60
C ASP A 190 -27.71 11.69 -45.84
N THR A 191 -28.35 12.24 -44.81
CA THR A 191 -28.96 13.57 -44.84
C THR A 191 -27.95 14.66 -44.47
N LEU A 192 -26.93 14.30 -43.70
CA LEU A 192 -25.90 15.20 -43.19
C LEU A 192 -24.71 15.29 -44.15
N LEU A 193 -24.24 16.52 -44.44
CA LEU A 193 -23.12 16.76 -45.34
C LEU A 193 -21.84 16.08 -44.86
N ARG A 194 -21.07 15.51 -45.80
CA ARG A 194 -19.78 14.91 -45.50
C ARG A 194 -18.86 15.87 -44.75
N GLY A 195 -18.27 15.39 -43.65
CA GLY A 195 -17.41 16.17 -42.76
C GLY A 195 -18.17 16.97 -41.69
N LYS A 196 -19.50 16.82 -41.59
CA LYS A 196 -20.28 17.28 -40.44
C LYS A 196 -20.63 16.10 -39.55
N THR A 197 -20.65 16.35 -38.24
CA THR A 197 -21.11 15.40 -37.23
C THR A 197 -22.25 16.03 -36.43
N LYS A 198 -23.13 15.18 -35.90
CA LYS A 198 -24.23 15.59 -35.03
C LYS A 198 -24.41 14.56 -33.92
N LYS A 199 -24.42 15.00 -32.66
CA LYS A 199 -24.79 14.11 -31.55
C LYS A 199 -26.27 13.75 -31.61
N VAL A 200 -26.55 12.46 -31.64
CA VAL A 200 -27.89 11.86 -31.70
C VAL A 200 -28.35 11.46 -30.29
N GLN A 201 -27.42 10.96 -29.47
CA GLN A 201 -27.66 10.56 -28.10
C GLN A 201 -26.47 10.98 -27.24
N GLU A 202 -26.72 11.57 -26.08
CA GLU A 202 -25.68 11.87 -25.10
C GLU A 202 -25.26 10.59 -24.35
N GLY A 203 -23.95 10.38 -24.23
CA GLY A 203 -23.42 9.28 -23.43
C GLY A 203 -23.52 9.56 -21.93
N ARG A 204 -23.70 8.51 -21.13
CA ARG A 204 -23.69 8.57 -19.67
C ARG A 204 -22.95 7.37 -19.10
N ASN A 205 -22.01 7.63 -18.19
CA ASN A 205 -21.32 6.55 -17.49
C ASN A 205 -22.33 5.75 -16.67
N GLY A 206 -22.14 4.43 -16.67
CA GLY A 206 -22.77 3.55 -15.70
C GLY A 206 -22.00 3.58 -14.37
N ASN A 207 -22.47 2.78 -13.41
CA ASN A 207 -21.73 2.52 -12.18
C ASN A 207 -21.86 1.04 -11.78
N LYS A 208 -20.80 0.52 -11.17
CA LYS A 208 -20.75 -0.79 -10.55
C LYS A 208 -20.31 -0.67 -9.11
N GLU A 209 -20.83 -1.56 -8.28
CA GLU A 209 -20.31 -1.83 -6.96
C GLU A 209 -19.19 -2.87 -7.07
N VAL A 210 -18.00 -2.52 -6.57
CA VAL A 210 -16.82 -3.40 -6.56
C VAL A 210 -16.51 -3.76 -5.12
N GLN A 211 -16.48 -5.06 -4.84
CA GLN A 211 -16.03 -5.60 -3.57
C GLN A 211 -14.62 -6.19 -3.74
N VAL A 212 -13.69 -5.73 -2.91
CA VAL A 212 -12.30 -6.19 -2.89
C VAL A 212 -11.97 -6.88 -1.58
N LEU A 213 -11.16 -7.95 -1.67
CA LEU A 213 -10.44 -8.54 -0.56
C LEU A 213 -9.05 -7.90 -0.51
N ILE A 214 -8.68 -7.36 0.65
CA ILE A 214 -7.39 -6.74 0.90
C ILE A 214 -6.68 -7.56 1.98
N VAL A 215 -5.46 -7.98 1.69
CA VAL A 215 -4.56 -8.64 2.65
C VAL A 215 -3.50 -7.64 3.06
N ARG A 216 -3.31 -7.46 4.37
CA ARG A 216 -2.26 -6.62 4.93
C ARG A 216 -1.33 -7.40 5.83
N GLU A 217 -0.07 -7.01 5.82
CA GLU A 217 0.93 -7.40 6.81
C GLU A 217 1.36 -6.15 7.57
N ASN A 218 1.15 -6.12 8.90
CA ASN A 218 1.42 -4.96 9.75
C ASN A 218 0.85 -3.64 9.19
N SER A 219 -0.42 -3.65 8.80
CA SER A 219 -1.14 -2.53 8.18
C SER A 219 -0.69 -2.13 6.77
N ARG A 220 0.35 -2.76 6.20
CA ARG A 220 0.76 -2.55 4.81
C ARG A 220 0.03 -3.52 3.88
N GLU A 221 -0.61 -2.99 2.84
CA GLU A 221 -1.27 -3.80 1.81
C GLU A 221 -0.24 -4.65 1.04
N THR A 222 -0.40 -5.97 1.08
CA THR A 222 0.45 -6.94 0.36
C THR A 222 -0.28 -7.55 -0.83
N LYS A 223 -1.62 -7.61 -0.78
CA LYS A 223 -2.46 -8.12 -1.87
C LYS A 223 -3.82 -7.43 -1.91
N ARG A 224 -4.32 -7.21 -3.11
CA ARG A 224 -5.69 -6.78 -3.40
C ARG A 224 -6.29 -7.63 -4.50
N GLU A 225 -7.50 -8.10 -4.29
CA GLU A 225 -8.22 -8.97 -5.22
C GLU A 225 -9.68 -8.55 -5.32
N ILE A 226 -10.20 -8.42 -6.53
CA ILE A 226 -11.64 -8.18 -6.75
C ILE A 226 -12.36 -9.51 -6.56
N ILE A 227 -13.25 -9.58 -5.57
CA ILE A 227 -14.01 -10.80 -5.27
C ILE A 227 -15.42 -10.77 -5.82
N LYS A 228 -15.97 -9.57 -6.07
CA LYS A 228 -17.30 -9.39 -6.65
C LYS A 228 -17.43 -8.04 -7.35
N GLU A 229 -18.08 -8.05 -8.50
CA GLU A 229 -18.55 -6.84 -9.17
C GLU A 229 -20.06 -6.96 -9.43
N THR A 230 -20.81 -5.90 -9.15
CA THR A 230 -22.25 -5.83 -9.40
C THR A 230 -22.56 -4.55 -10.16
N VAL A 231 -23.01 -4.64 -11.42
CA VAL A 231 -23.45 -3.46 -12.17
C VAL A 231 -24.73 -2.92 -11.54
N LEU A 232 -24.70 -1.65 -11.14
CA LEU A 232 -25.84 -0.96 -10.56
C LEU A 232 -26.64 -0.25 -11.66
N ASN A 233 -25.94 0.47 -12.55
CA ASN A 233 -26.52 1.08 -13.74
C ASN A 233 -25.61 0.84 -14.96
N GLU A 234 -26.22 0.39 -16.05
CA GLU A 234 -25.53 0.22 -17.34
C GLU A 234 -25.12 1.58 -17.95
N PRO A 235 -23.95 1.69 -18.60
CA PRO A 235 -23.59 2.88 -19.35
C PRO A 235 -24.53 3.07 -20.55
N VAL A 236 -24.77 4.33 -20.90
CA VAL A 236 -25.49 4.73 -22.10
C VAL A 236 -24.48 5.26 -23.10
N ASN A 237 -24.35 4.61 -24.26
CA ASN A 237 -23.38 5.03 -25.29
C ASN A 237 -23.73 6.40 -25.88
N GLU A 238 -22.69 7.19 -26.20
CA GLU A 238 -22.84 8.43 -26.99
C GLU A 238 -22.97 8.05 -28.46
N ILE A 239 -24.03 8.48 -29.14
CA ILE A 239 -24.22 8.20 -30.56
C ILE A 239 -23.93 9.47 -31.36
N VAL A 240 -22.94 9.41 -32.25
CA VAL A 240 -22.55 10.51 -33.13
C VAL A 240 -22.91 10.16 -34.57
N ALA A 241 -23.82 10.92 -35.17
CA ALA A 241 -24.13 10.82 -36.59
C ALA A 241 -23.01 11.46 -37.43
N VAL A 242 -22.47 10.73 -38.40
CA VAL A 242 -21.42 11.19 -39.32
C VAL A 242 -22.00 11.36 -40.71
N GLY A 243 -21.86 12.56 -41.28
CA GLY A 243 -22.44 12.87 -42.57
C GLY A 243 -21.77 12.13 -43.73
N THR A 244 -22.58 11.51 -44.59
CA THR A 244 -22.11 10.85 -45.83
C THR A 244 -22.62 11.53 -47.10
N LYS A 245 -23.49 12.54 -46.97
CA LYS A 245 -24.07 13.26 -48.10
C LYS A 245 -23.02 14.03 -48.88
N LYS A 246 -22.88 13.73 -50.16
CA LYS A 246 -21.99 14.47 -51.07
C LYS A 246 -22.56 15.88 -51.32
N PRO A 247 -21.73 16.94 -51.29
CA PRO A 247 -22.19 18.27 -51.67
C PRO A 247 -22.65 18.28 -53.13
N ALA A 248 -23.71 19.05 -53.42
CA ALA A 248 -24.18 19.22 -54.78
C ALA A 248 -23.06 19.82 -55.66
N PRO A 249 -22.91 19.38 -56.92
CA PRO A 249 -21.92 19.95 -57.81
C PRO A 249 -22.18 21.45 -57.94
N THR A 250 -21.18 22.27 -57.62
CA THR A 250 -21.27 23.72 -57.87
C THR A 250 -21.47 23.94 -59.36
N PRO A 251 -22.45 24.77 -59.78
CA PRO A 251 -22.61 25.11 -61.19
C PRO A 251 -21.30 25.74 -61.68
N LYS A 252 -20.77 25.22 -62.79
CA LYS A 252 -19.62 25.82 -63.48
C LYS A 252 -19.94 27.30 -63.73
N PRO A 253 -19.02 28.24 -63.49
CA PRO A 253 -19.24 29.64 -63.82
C PRO A 253 -19.49 29.74 -65.33
N THR A 254 -20.69 30.15 -65.71
CA THR A 254 -21.03 30.49 -67.09
C THR A 254 -20.20 31.72 -67.45
N LYS A 255 -19.30 31.59 -68.44
CA LYS A 255 -18.60 32.72 -69.04
C LYS A 255 -19.63 33.74 -69.53
N ALA A 256 -19.76 34.87 -68.84
CA ALA A 256 -20.36 36.07 -69.40
C ALA A 256 -19.38 36.71 -70.41
N PRO A 257 -19.87 37.33 -71.50
CA PRO A 257 -19.04 37.81 -72.59
C PRO A 257 -18.20 39.02 -72.17
N SER A 258 -16.97 39.03 -72.66
CA SER A 258 -15.99 40.10 -72.48
C SER A 258 -16.51 41.42 -73.04
N ARG A 259 -16.59 42.46 -72.21
CA ARG A 259 -16.49 43.87 -72.66
C ARG A 259 -15.26 44.51 -72.03
N SER A 260 -14.41 44.98 -72.93
CA SER A 260 -13.25 45.83 -72.73
C SER A 260 -13.58 47.10 -71.96
N GLY A 261 -12.74 47.46 -71.00
CA GLY A 261 -12.82 48.75 -70.31
C GLY A 261 -11.73 48.90 -69.26
N SER A 262 -10.63 49.53 -69.65
CA SER A 262 -9.48 49.93 -68.83
C SER A 262 -9.89 50.72 -67.58
N SER A 263 -9.38 50.36 -66.40
CA SER A 263 -8.65 51.31 -65.53
C SER A 263 -8.04 50.58 -64.31
N LYS A 264 -6.87 51.09 -63.93
CA LYS A 264 -5.91 50.60 -62.97
C LYS A 264 -6.29 51.08 -61.56
N ALA A 265 -6.41 50.17 -60.59
CA ALA A 265 -6.21 50.47 -59.17
C ALA A 265 -6.01 49.16 -58.38
N THR A 266 -4.86 49.04 -57.72
CA THR A 266 -4.51 48.00 -56.75
C THR A 266 -5.33 48.13 -55.46
N PRO A 267 -5.77 47.00 -54.88
CA PRO A 267 -5.71 46.85 -53.41
C PRO A 267 -5.00 45.56 -52.96
N ALA A 268 -4.54 45.63 -51.71
CA ALA A 268 -3.60 44.79 -50.97
C ALA A 268 -3.88 43.26 -50.92
N PRO A 269 -2.85 42.44 -50.61
CA PRO A 269 -3.00 40.99 -50.53
C PRO A 269 -3.87 40.56 -49.34
N SER A 270 -4.89 39.74 -49.62
CA SER A 270 -5.72 39.08 -48.62
C SER A 270 -4.94 37.93 -47.96
N LYS A 271 -4.96 37.93 -46.61
CA LYS A 271 -4.29 36.95 -45.75
C LYS A 271 -4.81 35.52 -46.00
N LYS A 272 -3.88 34.57 -46.09
CA LYS A 272 -4.16 33.12 -45.99
C LYS A 272 -4.67 32.79 -44.57
N PRO A 273 -5.50 31.74 -44.40
CA PRO A 273 -5.82 31.24 -43.07
C PRO A 273 -4.55 30.74 -42.39
N ASP A 274 -4.27 31.31 -41.23
CA ASP A 274 -3.16 31.00 -40.35
C ASP A 274 -3.48 29.69 -39.62
N TYR A 275 -2.84 28.61 -40.04
CA TYR A 275 -2.74 27.41 -39.23
C TYR A 275 -1.67 27.69 -38.19
N GLY A 276 -2.11 28.20 -37.02
CA GLY A 276 -1.26 28.67 -35.94
C GLY A 276 -0.07 27.74 -35.72
N SER A 277 1.12 28.27 -36.01
CA SER A 277 2.38 27.61 -35.70
C SER A 277 2.57 27.68 -34.19
N VAL A 278 2.26 26.58 -33.50
CA VAL A 278 2.60 26.42 -32.08
C VAL A 278 4.11 26.44 -31.97
N THR A 279 4.66 27.40 -31.22
CA THR A 279 6.11 27.51 -31.02
C THR A 279 6.57 26.51 -29.95
N GLY A 280 7.86 26.20 -29.91
CA GLY A 280 8.42 25.36 -28.84
C GLY A 280 8.18 25.94 -27.44
N GLU A 281 8.04 27.26 -27.31
CA GLU A 281 7.71 27.93 -26.05
C GLU A 281 6.27 27.68 -25.62
N ASP A 282 5.32 27.62 -26.55
CA ASP A 282 3.92 27.30 -26.24
C ASP A 282 3.77 25.86 -25.71
N ILE A 283 4.56 24.93 -26.26
CA ILE A 283 4.62 23.54 -25.80
C ILE A 283 5.17 23.48 -24.38
N VAL A 284 6.25 24.22 -24.10
CA VAL A 284 6.87 24.28 -22.76
C VAL A 284 5.94 24.95 -21.76
N ALA A 285 5.24 26.02 -22.16
CA ALA A 285 4.25 26.69 -21.33
C ALA A 285 3.10 25.75 -20.96
N TYR A 286 2.57 25.00 -21.94
CA TYR A 286 1.54 23.99 -21.72
C TYR A 286 2.04 22.85 -20.81
N ALA A 287 3.24 22.32 -21.05
CA ALA A 287 3.83 21.27 -20.22
C ALA A 287 4.01 21.71 -18.75
N LYS A 288 4.37 22.97 -18.51
CA LYS A 288 4.45 23.54 -17.16
C LYS A 288 3.10 23.57 -16.44
N THR A 289 1.97 23.64 -17.15
CA THR A 289 0.63 23.58 -16.53
C THR A 289 0.25 22.18 -16.01
N LEU A 290 1.01 21.16 -16.40
CA LEU A 290 0.81 19.76 -16.02
C LEU A 290 1.77 19.30 -14.91
N LEU A 291 2.81 20.08 -14.59
CA LEU A 291 3.70 19.81 -13.47
C LEU A 291 2.92 19.83 -12.14
N GLY A 292 3.00 18.73 -11.39
CA GLY A 292 2.32 18.57 -10.09
C GLY A 292 0.87 18.06 -10.16
N LYS A 293 0.32 17.84 -11.36
CA LYS A 293 -1.00 17.21 -11.51
C LYS A 293 -0.85 15.71 -11.68
N LYS A 294 -1.52 14.93 -10.83
CA LYS A 294 -1.55 13.47 -10.92
C LYS A 294 -2.24 13.08 -12.23
N TYR A 295 -1.54 12.33 -13.08
CA TYR A 295 -2.10 11.84 -14.34
C TYR A 295 -3.27 10.90 -14.04
N VAL A 296 -4.45 11.22 -14.55
CA VAL A 296 -5.64 10.35 -14.48
C VAL A 296 -5.82 9.77 -15.89
N ARG A 297 -5.64 8.46 -16.00
CA ARG A 297 -5.89 7.73 -17.24
C ARG A 297 -7.40 7.61 -17.41
N GLY A 298 -7.93 8.17 -18.49
CA GLY A 298 -9.24 7.80 -19.03
C GLY A 298 -9.16 6.48 -19.78
#